data_AF-A0A2R6ATZ7-F1
#
_entry.id   AF-A0A2R6ATZ7-F1
#
_cell.length_a   1.000
_cell.length_b   1.000
_cell.length_c   1.000
_cell.angle_alpha   90.00
_cell.angle_beta   90.00
_cell.angle_gamma   90.00
#
_symmetry.space_group_name_H-M   'P 1'
#
loop_
_entity.id
_entity.type
_entity.pdbx_description
1 polymer ?
#
loop_
_entity_poly.entity_id
_entity_poly.type
_entity_poly.pdbx_seq_one_letter_code
_entity_poly.pdbx_strand_id
1 'polypeptide(L)'
;MARGKLLQSLVYGANVIMVSDNFDGALKSVLDTERSGRACLLNSVNPFRLEGQKTLAFEIYEQTRPALPDKVFIPVGNGGNITALWKGFRELAQLGLIDRPPQIVGVQAEGASPVVQAYEQGLVLWLKALL
;
A
#
# COMPACT_ATOMS: atom_id res chain seq x y z
N MET A 1 11.72 6.52 -23.23
CA MET A 1 10.52 6.11 -22.45
C MET A 1 10.24 4.64 -22.73
N ALA A 2 10.01 3.82 -21.70
CA ALA A 2 9.66 2.40 -21.90
C ALA A 2 8.16 2.26 -22.19
N ARG A 3 7.77 2.23 -23.47
CA ARG A 3 6.36 2.20 -23.92
C ARG A 3 5.52 1.10 -23.27
N GLY A 4 6.12 -0.07 -23.02
CA GLY A 4 5.42 -1.19 -22.38
C GLY A 4 4.86 -0.87 -20.99
N LYS A 5 5.46 0.06 -20.24
CA LYS A 5 4.98 0.44 -18.89
C LYS A 5 3.71 1.28 -18.91
N LEU A 6 3.36 1.88 -20.04
CA LEU A 6 2.24 2.83 -20.15
C LEU A 6 1.08 2.28 -20.97
N LEU A 7 1.32 1.16 -21.66
CA LEU A 7 0.38 0.59 -22.61
C LEU A 7 -0.99 0.40 -21.97
N GLN A 8 -1.04 -0.19 -20.76
CA GLN A 8 -2.30 -0.41 -20.05
C GLN A 8 -3.04 0.91 -19.77
N SER A 9 -2.35 1.94 -19.28
CA SER A 9 -2.95 3.26 -19.03
C SER A 9 -3.49 3.90 -20.30
N LEU A 10 -2.73 3.83 -21.40
CA LEU A 10 -3.17 4.35 -22.71
C LEU A 10 -4.40 3.61 -23.24
N VAL A 11 -4.45 2.28 -23.08
CA VAL A 11 -5.62 1.46 -23.48
C VAL A 11 -6.86 1.83 -22.68
N TYR A 12 -6.72 2.16 -21.40
CA TYR A 12 -7.82 2.68 -20.58
C TYR A 12 -8.15 4.16 -20.83
N GLY A 13 -7.52 4.80 -21.82
CA GLY A 13 -7.84 6.17 -22.24
C GLY A 13 -7.13 7.27 -21.44
N ALA A 14 -6.05 6.95 -20.72
CA ALA A 14 -5.29 7.97 -20.00
C ALA A 14 -4.60 8.94 -20.96
N ASN A 15 -4.76 10.24 -20.72
CA ASN A 15 -3.98 11.28 -21.38
C ASN A 15 -2.57 11.33 -20.78
N VAL A 16 -1.57 10.84 -21.51
CA VAL A 16 -0.18 10.81 -21.05
C VAL A 16 0.55 12.07 -21.53
N ILE A 17 0.99 12.89 -20.58
CA ILE A 17 1.73 14.13 -20.84
C ILE A 17 3.22 13.89 -20.58
N MET A 18 4.04 14.15 -21.59
CA MET A 18 5.49 14.12 -21.46
C MET A 18 5.99 15.45 -20.88
N VAL A 19 6.47 15.43 -19.65
CA VAL A 19 7.12 16.59 -19.03
C VAL A 19 8.58 16.62 -19.46
N SER A 20 9.02 17.74 -20.02
CA SER A 20 10.42 17.94 -20.44
C SER A 20 11.27 18.39 -19.24
N ASP A 21 11.31 17.57 -18.19
CA ASP A 21 12.04 17.80 -16.95
C ASP A 21 12.39 16.45 -16.28
N ASN A 22 13.06 16.47 -15.13
CA ASN A 22 13.33 15.29 -14.31
C ASN A 22 12.10 14.89 -13.47
N PHE A 23 12.27 13.87 -12.62
CA PHE A 23 11.19 13.36 -11.76
C PHE A 23 10.63 14.43 -10.82
N ASP A 24 11.49 15.25 -10.22
CA ASP A 24 11.08 16.27 -9.25
C ASP A 24 10.30 17.40 -9.93
N GLY A 25 10.71 17.81 -11.13
CA GLY A 25 9.98 18.78 -11.95
C GLY A 25 8.59 18.26 -12.36
N ALA A 26 8.52 16.99 -12.75
CA ALA A 26 7.24 16.34 -13.06
C ALA A 26 6.34 16.24 -11.82
N LEU A 27 6.89 15.84 -10.66
CA LEU A 27 6.16 15.76 -9.40
C LEU A 27 5.63 17.14 -8.98
N LYS A 28 6.46 18.18 -9.08
CA LYS A 28 6.07 19.57 -8.77
C LYS A 28 4.88 20.00 -9.64
N SER A 29 4.94 19.75 -10.94
CA SER A 29 3.86 20.10 -11.88
C SER A 29 2.53 19.42 -11.50
N VAL A 30 2.60 18.17 -11.06
CA VAL A 30 1.45 17.38 -10.63
C VAL A 30 0.88 17.92 -9.29
N LEU A 31 1.74 18.27 -8.34
CA LEU A 31 1.32 18.89 -7.07
C LEU A 31 0.67 20.27 -7.29
N ASP A 32 1.24 21.12 -8.15
CA ASP A 32 0.68 22.44 -8.44
C ASP A 32 -0.69 22.34 -9.15
N THR A 33 -0.86 21.32 -10.00
CA THR A 33 -2.15 21.05 -10.65
C THR A 33 -3.21 20.63 -9.62
N GLU A 34 -2.86 19.79 -8.65
CA GLU A 34 -3.79 19.42 -7.58
C GLU A 34 -4.15 20.61 -6.68
N ARG A 35 -3.16 21.43 -6.30
CA ARG A 35 -3.40 22.65 -5.52
C ARG A 35 -4.33 23.64 -6.22
N SER A 36 -4.32 23.66 -7.56
CA SER A 36 -5.26 24.49 -8.35
C SER A 36 -6.67 23.91 -8.45
N GLY A 37 -6.95 22.75 -7.86
CA GLY A 37 -8.25 22.06 -7.90
C GLY A 37 -8.58 21.42 -9.24
N ARG A 38 -7.62 21.34 -10.17
CA ARG A 38 -7.83 20.81 -11.53
C ARG A 38 -7.64 19.30 -11.65
N ALA A 39 -7.01 18.68 -10.65
CA ALA A 39 -6.79 17.25 -10.60
C ALA A 39 -6.78 16.76 -9.14
N CYS A 40 -7.02 15.47 -8.95
CA CYS A 40 -6.84 14.78 -7.67
C CYS A 40 -5.64 13.82 -7.80
N LEU A 41 -4.78 13.78 -6.77
CA LEU A 41 -3.66 12.85 -6.73
C LEU A 41 -4.12 11.46 -6.33
N LEU A 42 -3.69 10.46 -7.09
CA LEU A 42 -4.00 9.04 -6.86
C LEU A 42 -2.75 8.24 -6.44
N ASN A 43 -1.68 8.91 -6.03
CA ASN A 43 -0.44 8.29 -5.54
C ASN A 43 -0.53 7.97 -4.03
N SER A 44 0.61 7.76 -3.35
CA SER A 44 0.63 7.34 -1.93
C SER A 44 0.07 8.36 -0.94
N VAL A 45 -0.17 9.62 -1.36
CA VAL A 45 -0.79 10.62 -0.49
C VAL A 45 -2.30 10.45 -0.37
N ASN A 46 -2.93 9.68 -1.26
CA ASN A 46 -4.38 9.51 -1.28
C ASN A 46 -4.83 8.50 -0.19
N PRO A 47 -5.54 8.95 0.87
CA PRO A 47 -5.91 8.09 1.98
C PRO A 47 -6.93 7.02 1.60
N PHE A 48 -7.77 7.27 0.59
CA PHE A 48 -8.79 6.32 0.14
C PHE A 48 -8.19 5.03 -0.43
N ARG A 49 -6.92 5.06 -0.84
CA ARG A 49 -6.22 3.85 -1.26
C ARG A 49 -6.12 2.83 -0.13
N LEU A 50 -5.81 3.26 1.09
CA LEU A 50 -5.74 2.37 2.24
C LEU A 50 -7.13 1.85 2.64
N GLU A 51 -8.15 2.71 2.54
CA GLU A 51 -9.55 2.31 2.82
C GLU A 51 -10.10 1.31 1.81
N GLY A 52 -9.71 1.40 0.54
CA GLY A 52 -10.03 0.36 -0.45
C GLY A 52 -9.21 -0.91 -0.22
N GLN A 53 -7.90 -0.78 0.01
CA GLN A 53 -7.02 -1.94 0.17
C GLN A 53 -7.31 -2.78 1.41
N LYS A 54 -7.83 -2.17 2.49
CA LYS A 54 -8.11 -2.90 3.74
C LYS A 54 -9.21 -3.96 3.56
N THR A 55 -10.05 -3.84 2.53
CA THR A 55 -11.13 -4.81 2.29
C THR A 55 -10.59 -6.21 2.05
N LEU A 56 -9.32 -6.35 1.62
CA LEU A 56 -8.65 -7.65 1.55
C LEU A 56 -8.66 -8.39 2.89
N ALA A 57 -8.54 -7.69 4.03
CA ALA A 57 -8.66 -8.32 5.34
C ALA A 57 -10.07 -8.86 5.60
N PHE A 58 -11.10 -8.14 5.13
CA PHE A 58 -12.49 -8.55 5.26
C PHE A 58 -12.79 -9.76 4.38
N GLU A 59 -12.29 -9.77 3.15
CA GLU A 59 -12.40 -10.92 2.24
C GLU A 59 -11.71 -12.16 2.82
N ILE A 60 -10.50 -12.03 3.39
CA ILE A 60 -9.82 -13.15 4.06
C ILE A 60 -10.67 -13.68 5.22
N TYR A 61 -11.22 -12.80 6.06
CA TYR A 61 -12.10 -13.20 7.16
C TYR A 61 -13.34 -13.95 6.67
N GLU A 62 -14.02 -13.43 5.66
CA GLU A 62 -15.23 -14.05 5.10
C GLU A 62 -14.96 -15.42 4.46
N GLN A 63 -13.80 -15.57 3.79
CA GLN A 63 -13.43 -16.79 3.07
C GLN A 63 -12.82 -17.88 3.96
N THR A 64 -12.27 -17.53 5.12
CA THR A 64 -11.57 -18.49 6.00
C THR A 64 -12.36 -18.86 7.26
N ARG A 65 -13.44 -18.14 7.58
CA ARG A 65 -14.30 -18.48 8.73
C ARG A 65 -14.73 -19.96 8.75
N PRO A 66 -14.83 -20.60 9.92
CA PRO A 66 -14.86 -19.98 11.25
C PRO A 66 -13.48 -19.64 11.84
N ALA A 67 -12.37 -19.99 11.19
CA ALA A 67 -11.03 -19.82 11.75
C ALA A 67 -10.12 -19.02 10.81
N LEU A 68 -9.60 -17.89 11.31
CA LEU A 68 -8.59 -17.13 10.58
C LEU A 68 -7.25 -17.89 10.48
N PRO A 69 -6.44 -17.61 9.45
CA PRO A 69 -5.06 -18.09 9.40
C PRO A 69 -4.24 -17.51 10.56
N ASP A 70 -3.27 -18.25 11.08
CA ASP A 70 -2.35 -17.72 12.11
C ASP A 70 -1.46 -16.60 11.57
N LYS A 71 -1.07 -16.71 10.29
CA LYS A 71 -0.16 -15.79 9.61
C LYS A 71 -0.66 -15.42 8.23
N VAL A 72 -0.44 -14.16 7.84
CA VAL A 72 -0.66 -13.67 6.48
C VAL A 72 0.64 -13.09 5.95
N PHE A 73 1.14 -13.63 4.84
CA PHE A 73 2.36 -13.15 4.19
C PHE A 73 2.01 -12.17 3.08
N ILE A 74 2.68 -11.02 3.05
CA ILE A 74 2.42 -9.98 2.05
C ILE A 74 3.70 -9.31 1.55
N PRO A 75 3.87 -9.13 0.23
CA PRO A 75 5.00 -8.37 -0.31
C PRO A 75 4.97 -6.90 0.13
N VAL A 76 6.12 -6.35 0.50
CA VAL A 76 6.26 -4.97 0.95
C VAL A 76 7.17 -4.20 0.00
N GLY A 77 6.53 -3.46 -0.92
CA GLY A 77 7.17 -2.39 -1.69
C GLY A 77 7.04 -1.04 -0.98
N ASN A 78 5.98 -0.30 -1.28
CA ASN A 78 5.71 1.03 -0.69
C ASN A 78 5.17 0.96 0.76
N GLY A 79 4.73 -0.21 1.24
CA GLY A 79 4.16 -0.37 2.59
C GLY A 79 2.65 -0.12 2.71
N GLY A 80 1.99 0.37 1.65
CA GLY A 80 0.54 0.62 1.67
C GLY A 80 -0.29 -0.63 1.96
N ASN A 81 -0.03 -1.74 1.24
CA ASN A 81 -0.85 -2.95 1.38
C ASN A 81 -0.75 -3.58 2.78
N ILE A 82 0.45 -3.69 3.37
CA ILE A 82 0.61 -4.23 4.73
C ILE A 82 -0.07 -3.34 5.77
N THR A 83 0.00 -2.02 5.59
CA THR A 83 -0.68 -1.04 6.46
C THR A 83 -2.20 -1.19 6.39
N ALA A 84 -2.74 -1.27 5.17
CA ALA A 84 -4.17 -1.42 4.93
C ALA A 84 -4.68 -2.76 5.48
N LEU A 85 -3.94 -3.85 5.28
CA LEU A 85 -4.31 -5.17 5.77
C LEU A 85 -4.34 -5.21 7.31
N TRP A 86 -3.32 -4.64 7.97
CA TRP A 86 -3.31 -4.49 9.43
C TRP A 86 -4.51 -3.69 9.92
N LYS A 87 -4.81 -2.56 9.27
CA LYS A 87 -5.98 -1.73 9.58
C LYS A 87 -7.28 -2.53 9.49
N GLY A 88 -7.48 -3.29 8.41
CA GLY A 88 -8.69 -4.09 8.21
C GLY A 88 -8.88 -5.16 9.31
N PHE A 89 -7.85 -5.93 9.64
CA PHE A 89 -7.95 -6.90 10.73
C PHE A 89 -8.14 -6.25 12.10
N ARG A 90 -7.53 -5.09 12.35
CA ARG A 90 -7.75 -4.31 13.58
C ARG A 90 -9.20 -3.86 13.72
N GLU A 91 -9.83 -3.42 12.62
CA GLU A 91 -11.24 -3.03 12.62
C GLU A 91 -12.17 -4.23 12.85
N LEU A 92 -11.89 -5.39 12.24
CA LEU A 92 -12.63 -6.63 12.52
C LEU A 92 -12.57 -7.00 14.01
N ALA A 93 -11.39 -6.88 14.62
CA ALA A 93 -11.20 -7.15 16.05
C ALA A 93 -11.95 -6.12 16.92
N GLN A 94 -11.91 -4.84 16.55
CA GLN A 94 -12.65 -3.78 17.25
C GLN A 94 -14.17 -3.99 17.18
N LEU A 95 -14.68 -4.58 16.10
CA LEU A 95 -16.08 -4.94 15.92
C LEU A 95 -16.47 -6.25 16.62
N GLY A 96 -15.52 -6.95 17.26
CA GLY A 96 -15.77 -8.23 17.93
C GLY A 96 -16.04 -9.39 16.97
N LEU A 97 -15.67 -9.24 15.68
CA LEU A 97 -15.84 -10.29 14.68
C LEU A 97 -14.72 -11.35 14.76
N ILE A 98 -13.57 -10.96 15.31
CA ILE A 98 -12.41 -11.83 15.54
C ILE A 98 -11.80 -11.49 16.90
N ASP A 99 -11.26 -12.49 17.61
CA ASP A 99 -10.64 -12.26 18.92
C ASP A 99 -9.33 -11.47 18.81
N ARG A 100 -8.54 -11.76 17.77
CA ARG A 100 -7.27 -11.10 17.50
C ARG A 100 -6.95 -11.08 16.00
N PRO A 101 -6.26 -10.03 15.51
CA PRO A 101 -5.67 -10.05 14.18
C PRO A 101 -4.68 -11.21 13.99
N PRO A 102 -4.56 -11.77 12.77
CA PRO A 102 -3.47 -12.67 12.44
C PRO A 102 -2.13 -11.93 12.46
N GLN A 103 -1.02 -12.66 12.59
CA GLN A 103 0.30 -12.06 12.44
C GLN A 103 0.56 -11.75 10.96
N ILE A 104 0.90 -10.50 10.64
CA ILE A 104 1.12 -10.06 9.25
C ILE A 104 2.59 -9.95 8.93
N VAL A 105 3.11 -10.91 8.18
CA VAL A 105 4.52 -11.01 7.81
C VAL A 105 4.79 -10.26 6.50
N GLY A 106 5.51 -9.15 6.60
CA GLY A 106 5.99 -8.40 5.43
C GLY A 106 7.21 -9.05 4.79
N VAL A 107 7.20 -9.20 3.46
CA VAL A 107 8.30 -9.80 2.68
C VAL A 107 8.90 -8.77 1.73
N GLN A 108 10.20 -8.51 1.84
CA GLN A 108 10.94 -7.62 0.92
C GLN A 108 11.96 -8.40 0.10
N ALA A 109 12.22 -7.93 -1.13
CA ALA A 109 13.32 -8.46 -1.93
C ALA A 109 14.66 -8.05 -1.28
N GLU A 110 15.66 -8.93 -1.30
CA GLU A 110 16.97 -8.71 -0.68
C GLU A 110 17.60 -7.37 -1.13
N GLY A 111 17.62 -7.11 -2.44
CA GLY A 111 18.16 -5.87 -3.02
C GLY A 111 17.30 -4.60 -2.83
N ALA A 112 16.12 -4.70 -2.21
CA ALA A 112 15.21 -3.59 -1.96
C ALA A 112 14.46 -3.77 -0.63
N SER A 113 15.23 -3.87 0.45
CA SER A 113 14.79 -4.24 1.81
C SER A 113 14.93 -3.12 2.86
N PRO A 114 14.60 -1.84 2.58
CA PRO A 114 14.89 -0.75 3.51
C PRO A 114 14.12 -0.84 4.84
N VAL A 115 12.95 -1.50 4.86
CA VAL A 115 12.18 -1.68 6.10
C VAL A 115 12.83 -2.75 6.98
N VAL A 116 13.32 -3.84 6.38
CA VAL A 116 14.11 -4.86 7.09
C VAL A 116 15.37 -4.25 7.67
N GLN A 117 16.13 -3.51 6.86
CA GLN A 117 17.37 -2.84 7.30
C GLN A 117 17.10 -1.88 8.47
N ALA A 118 16.03 -1.07 8.37
CA ALA A 118 15.66 -0.15 9.44
C ALA A 118 15.21 -0.87 10.72
N TYR A 119 14.56 -2.03 10.60
CA TYR A 119 14.21 -2.87 11.74
C TYR A 119 15.45 -3.47 12.42
N GLU A 120 16.38 -4.03 11.65
CA GLU A 120 17.63 -4.61 12.16
C GLU A 120 18.52 -3.57 12.85
N GLN A 121 18.49 -2.32 12.36
CA GLN A 121 19.20 -1.18 12.98
C GLN A 121 18.46 -0.59 14.19
N GLY A 122 17.27 -1.11 14.55
CA GLY A 122 16.48 -0.60 15.67
C GLY A 122 15.81 0.75 15.40
N LEU A 123 15.77 1.21 14.15
CA LEU A 123 15.18 2.48 13.74
C LEU A 123 13.65 2.42 13.60
N VAL A 124 13.08 1.21 13.53
CA VAL A 124 11.63 0.99 13.48
C VAL A 124 11.21 0.03 14.59
N LEU A 125 10.63 0.58 15.67
CA LEU A 125 10.22 -0.19 16.85
C LEU A 125 8.86 -0.89 16.68
N TRP A 126 8.00 -0.40 15.77
CA TRP A 126 6.63 -0.91 15.58
C TRP A 126 6.55 -2.26 14.82
N LEU A 127 7.65 -2.75 14.25
CA LEU A 127 7.68 -4.02 13.51
C LEU A 127 7.67 -5.27 14.38
N LYS A 128 7.89 -5.14 15.70
CA LYS A 128 7.75 -6.28 16.64
C LYS A 128 6.32 -6.81 16.75
N ALA A 129 5.32 -6.08 16.25
CA ALA A 129 3.93 -6.53 16.21
C ALA A 129 3.53 -7.21 14.88
N LEU A 130 4.42 -7.20 13.88
CA LEU A 130 4.18 -7.74 12.53
C LEU A 130 5.05 -8.99 12.24
N LEU A 131 6.22 -9.10 12.86
CA LEU A 131 7.04 -10.32 12.88
C LEU A 131 6.72 -11.22 14.09
#